data_AF-A0A0N1BJ69-F1
#
_entry.id   AF-A0A0N1BJ69-F1
#
_cell.length_a   1.000
_cell.length_b   1.000
_cell.length_c   1.000
_cell.angle_alpha   90.00
_cell.angle_beta   90.00
_cell.angle_gamma   90.00
#
_symmetry.space_group_name_H-M   'P 1'
#
loop_
_entity.id
_entity.type
_entity.pdbx_description
1 polymer ?
#
loop_
_entity_poly.entity_id
_entity_poly.type
_entity_poly.pdbx_seq_one_letter_code
_entity_poly.pdbx_strand_id
1 'polypeptide(L)'
;MIRTLNLVVAGLTLALLAGCQPPAQLLVEKAYVQLSPVKDSPSVLYFTVRGGPKDTVLRSISSPSILRLEMHETVEENGMSMMRPLASAPVPTRGKVEFEPGGKHVMVWGVDPGAQKKGSAEFVFSFSTGEKIVADAAIRAIKPGGEAAGGMAH
;
A
#
# COMPACT_ATOMS: atom_id res chain seq x y z
N MET A 1 13.77 72.34 -26.49
CA MET A 1 12.42 71.91 -26.06
C MET A 1 12.25 70.44 -26.45
N ILE A 2 12.26 69.56 -25.43
CA ILE A 2 11.54 68.26 -25.25
C ILE A 2 11.03 67.60 -26.56
N ARG A 3 11.40 66.36 -26.94
CA ARG A 3 10.82 65.11 -26.40
C ARG A 3 11.56 63.85 -26.90
N THR A 4 12.23 63.15 -26.00
CA THR A 4 12.64 61.75 -26.16
C THR A 4 11.41 60.85 -25.96
N LEU A 5 11.09 60.03 -26.96
CA LEU A 5 10.00 59.05 -26.90
C LEU A 5 10.58 57.68 -26.55
N ASN A 6 10.61 57.34 -25.26
CA ASN A 6 10.95 56.00 -24.78
C ASN A 6 9.81 55.04 -25.12
N LEU A 7 10.03 54.18 -26.11
CA LEU A 7 9.18 53.02 -26.38
C LEU A 7 9.58 51.90 -25.42
N VAL A 8 8.85 51.80 -24.31
CA VAL A 8 8.92 50.66 -23.38
C VAL A 8 8.19 49.49 -24.05
N VAL A 9 8.94 48.59 -24.67
CA VAL A 9 8.43 47.28 -25.10
C VAL A 9 8.42 46.38 -23.88
N ALA A 10 7.25 46.26 -23.27
CA ALA A 10 6.96 45.26 -22.23
C ALA A 10 6.95 43.87 -22.88
N GLY A 11 8.12 43.22 -22.91
CA GLY A 11 8.28 41.83 -23.34
C GLY A 11 7.81 40.87 -22.22
N LEU A 12 6.55 40.45 -22.29
CA LEU A 12 5.96 39.40 -21.47
C LEU A 12 6.50 38.03 -21.94
N THR A 13 7.69 37.63 -21.51
CA THR A 13 8.23 36.26 -21.72
C THR A 13 8.06 35.42 -20.47
N LEU A 14 6.82 34.99 -20.21
CA LEU A 14 6.53 33.91 -19.25
C LEU A 14 6.25 32.63 -20.04
N ALA A 15 7.27 32.11 -20.72
CA ALA A 15 7.19 30.90 -21.52
C ALA A 15 7.42 29.64 -20.65
N LEU A 16 6.33 28.94 -20.37
CA LEU A 16 6.23 27.48 -20.25
C LEU A 16 7.32 26.75 -19.44
N LEU A 17 7.18 26.74 -18.11
CA LEU A 17 7.57 25.55 -17.34
C LEU A 17 6.52 24.45 -17.64
N ALA A 18 6.67 23.78 -18.79
CA ALA A 18 6.03 22.49 -19.01
C ALA A 18 6.57 21.55 -17.93
N GLY A 19 5.74 21.27 -16.92
CA GLY A 19 6.10 20.48 -15.75
C GLY A 19 6.59 19.10 -16.15
N CYS A 20 7.91 18.88 -16.06
CA CYS A 20 8.49 17.55 -15.97
C CYS A 20 8.02 16.91 -14.67
N GLN A 21 6.80 16.37 -14.64
CA GLN A 21 6.46 15.40 -13.61
C GLN A 21 7.31 14.15 -13.85
N PRO A 22 8.05 13.67 -12.83
CA PRO A 22 8.76 12.42 -12.93
C PRO A 22 7.82 11.32 -13.44
N PRO A 23 8.32 10.37 -14.26
CA PRO A 23 7.50 9.25 -14.68
C PRO A 23 6.92 8.58 -13.43
N ALA A 24 5.61 8.35 -13.42
CA ALA A 24 4.97 7.62 -12.34
C ALA A 24 5.57 6.22 -12.27
N GLN A 25 6.02 5.81 -11.09
CA GLN A 25 6.66 4.52 -10.87
C GLN A 25 5.71 3.64 -10.06
N LEU A 26 5.63 2.36 -10.45
CA LEU A 26 4.94 1.37 -9.65
C LEU A 26 5.77 1.11 -8.40
N LEU A 27 5.19 1.31 -7.23
CA LEU A 27 5.91 1.25 -5.96
C LEU A 27 5.03 0.61 -4.89
N VAL A 28 5.66 -0.10 -3.97
CA VAL A 28 5.03 -0.57 -2.72
C VAL A 28 5.69 0.17 -1.56
N GLU A 29 4.86 0.81 -0.73
CA GLU A 29 5.33 1.62 0.39
C GLU A 29 4.57 1.28 1.68
N LYS A 30 5.14 1.70 2.81
CA LYS A 30 4.52 1.59 4.15
C LYS A 30 4.12 0.15 4.51
N ALA A 31 4.87 -0.84 4.05
CA ALA A 31 4.58 -2.24 4.36
C ALA A 31 4.86 -2.53 5.85
N TYR A 32 3.90 -3.13 6.54
CA TYR A 32 4.08 -3.65 7.89
C TYR A 32 3.15 -4.84 8.16
N VAL A 33 3.67 -5.80 8.92
CA VAL A 33 2.90 -6.91 9.47
C VAL A 33 2.49 -6.54 10.89
N GLN A 34 1.21 -6.58 11.17
CA GLN A 34 0.63 -6.49 12.49
C GLN A 34 0.43 -7.91 13.03
N LEU A 35 1.21 -8.30 14.05
CA LEU A 35 1.09 -9.61 14.68
C LEU A 35 -0.23 -9.70 15.47
N SER A 36 -0.86 -10.87 15.38
CA SER A 36 -2.02 -11.17 16.22
C SER A 36 -1.60 -11.29 17.69
N PRO A 37 -2.38 -10.71 18.64
CA PRO A 37 -2.15 -10.92 20.06
C PRO A 37 -2.58 -12.33 20.50
N VAL A 38 -3.43 -13.00 19.71
CA VAL A 38 -3.90 -14.36 19.98
C VAL A 38 -2.99 -15.34 19.27
N LYS A 39 -2.44 -16.28 20.04
CA LYS A 39 -1.60 -17.34 19.50
C LYS A 39 -2.36 -18.13 18.43
N ASP A 40 -1.66 -18.51 17.36
CA ASP A 40 -2.17 -19.31 16.24
C ASP A 40 -3.26 -18.62 15.38
N SER A 41 -3.69 -17.41 15.75
CA SER A 41 -4.55 -16.57 14.91
C SER A 41 -3.73 -15.87 13.82
N PRO A 42 -4.32 -15.64 12.63
CA PRO A 42 -3.65 -14.93 11.55
C PRO A 42 -3.25 -13.52 11.96
N SER A 43 -2.05 -13.14 11.55
CA SER A 43 -1.57 -11.76 11.56
C SER A 43 -2.04 -11.05 10.28
N VAL A 44 -1.82 -9.74 10.17
CA VAL A 44 -2.27 -8.97 9.01
C VAL A 44 -1.14 -8.14 8.42
N LEU A 45 -0.94 -8.21 7.11
CA LEU A 45 -0.03 -7.36 6.36
C LEU A 45 -0.81 -6.20 5.71
N TYR A 46 -0.31 -4.99 5.95
CA TYR A 46 -0.80 -3.74 5.41
C TYR A 46 0.29 -3.04 4.62
N PHE A 47 -0.07 -2.34 3.55
CA PHE A 47 0.83 -1.63 2.65
C PHE A 47 0.04 -0.73 1.70
N THR A 48 0.74 0.12 0.97
CA THR A 48 0.16 0.93 -0.10
C THR A 48 0.86 0.62 -1.41
N VAL A 49 0.10 0.42 -2.47
CA VAL A 49 0.61 0.36 -3.85
C VAL A 49 0.34 1.70 -4.53
N ARG A 50 1.38 2.34 -5.05
CA ARG A 50 1.27 3.48 -5.97
C ARG A 50 1.36 2.99 -7.40
N GLY A 51 0.39 3.36 -8.22
CA GLY A 51 0.34 2.99 -9.63
C GLY A 51 1.40 3.69 -10.46
N GLY A 52 2.02 2.93 -11.38
CA GLY A 52 2.98 3.43 -12.35
C GLY A 52 2.34 4.15 -13.53
N PRO A 53 2.97 4.12 -14.72
CA PRO A 53 2.49 4.86 -15.89
C PRO A 53 1.33 4.15 -16.63
N LYS A 54 1.01 2.90 -16.26
CA LYS A 54 -0.04 2.08 -16.87
C LYS A 54 -0.82 1.35 -15.77
N ASP A 55 -2.06 0.98 -16.09
CA ASP A 55 -2.86 0.09 -15.25
C ASP A 55 -2.15 -1.26 -15.08
N THR A 56 -2.24 -1.82 -13.89
CA THR A 56 -1.74 -3.16 -13.59
C THR A 56 -2.64 -3.83 -12.55
N VAL A 57 -2.33 -5.07 -12.22
CA VAL A 57 -3.06 -5.85 -11.23
C VAL A 57 -2.05 -6.51 -10.31
N LEU A 58 -2.17 -6.31 -9.00
CA LEU A 58 -1.46 -7.11 -8.00
C LEU A 58 -2.07 -8.52 -8.00
N ARG A 59 -1.30 -9.50 -8.49
CA ARG A 59 -1.76 -10.88 -8.67
C ARG A 59 -1.52 -11.73 -7.43
N SER A 60 -0.37 -11.56 -6.80
CA SER A 60 0.02 -12.36 -5.65
C SER A 60 1.10 -11.69 -4.83
N ILE A 61 1.22 -12.14 -3.59
CA ILE A 61 2.26 -11.74 -2.65
C ILE A 61 2.87 -13.02 -2.10
N SER A 62 4.19 -13.09 -2.03
CA SER A 62 4.92 -14.20 -1.43
C SER A 62 5.99 -13.68 -0.48
N SER A 63 6.43 -14.51 0.46
CA SER A 63 7.56 -14.22 1.33
C SER A 63 8.27 -15.52 1.70
N PRO A 64 9.62 -15.55 1.75
CA PRO A 64 10.36 -16.70 2.26
C PRO A 64 10.15 -16.93 3.77
N SER A 65 9.70 -15.91 4.51
CA SER A 65 9.52 -15.95 5.96
C SER A 65 8.08 -16.22 6.40
N ILE A 66 7.15 -16.46 5.47
CA ILE A 66 5.73 -16.61 5.77
C ILE A 66 5.19 -17.91 5.17
N LEU A 67 4.47 -18.71 5.97
CA LEU A 67 3.90 -19.97 5.53
C LEU A 67 2.76 -19.79 4.52
N ARG A 68 1.85 -18.84 4.75
CA ARG A 68 0.70 -18.59 3.88
C ARG A 68 0.27 -17.14 3.90
N LEU A 69 -0.11 -16.64 2.72
CA LEU A 69 -0.62 -15.29 2.49
C LEU A 69 -1.89 -15.35 1.65
N GLU A 70 -2.91 -14.61 2.06
CA GLU A 70 -4.16 -14.48 1.30
C GLU A 70 -4.61 -13.01 1.29
N MET A 71 -4.92 -12.45 0.12
CA MET A 71 -5.50 -11.10 0.03
C MET A 71 -7.00 -11.16 0.34
N HIS A 72 -7.49 -10.23 1.14
CA HIS A 72 -8.87 -10.14 1.60
C HIS A 72 -9.33 -8.68 1.56
N GLU A 73 -10.63 -8.46 1.62
CA GLU A 73 -11.25 -7.15 1.89
C GLU A 73 -12.32 -7.28 2.96
N THR A 74 -12.41 -6.26 3.80
CA THR A 74 -13.55 -6.08 4.69
C THR A 74 -14.66 -5.38 3.93
N VAL A 75 -15.87 -5.96 3.95
CA VAL A 75 -17.08 -5.40 3.38
C VAL A 75 -18.17 -5.34 4.43
N GLU A 76 -19.02 -4.32 4.37
CA GLU A 76 -20.25 -4.28 5.16
C GLU A 76 -21.40 -4.83 4.32
N GLU A 77 -22.09 -5.82 4.87
CA GLU A 77 -23.25 -6.43 4.23
C GLU A 77 -24.31 -6.70 5.31
N ASN A 78 -25.50 -6.13 5.12
CA ASN A 78 -26.61 -6.19 6.08
C ASN A 78 -26.25 -5.70 7.50
N GLY A 79 -25.40 -4.68 7.61
CA GLY A 79 -24.96 -4.12 8.89
C GLY A 79 -23.92 -4.98 9.63
N MET A 80 -23.40 -6.03 8.99
CA MET A 80 -22.35 -6.88 9.52
C MET A 80 -21.07 -6.72 8.68
N SER A 81 -19.94 -6.55 9.36
CA SER A 81 -18.63 -6.59 8.71
C SER A 81 -18.22 -8.03 8.42
N MET A 82 -17.86 -8.31 7.16
CA MET A 82 -17.42 -9.62 6.70
C MET A 82 -16.10 -9.49 5.94
N MET A 83 -15.24 -10.51 6.07
CA MET A 83 -14.03 -10.63 5.27
C MET A 83 -14.31 -11.45 4.01
N ARG A 84 -13.90 -10.95 2.86
CA ARG A 84 -14.05 -11.60 1.56
C ARG A 84 -12.68 -11.80 0.91
N PRO A 85 -12.36 -13.02 0.43
CA PRO A 85 -11.09 -13.26 -0.25
C PRO A 85 -11.02 -12.51 -1.58
N LEU A 86 -9.83 -12.00 -1.90
CA LEU A 86 -9.48 -11.35 -3.15
C LEU A 86 -8.49 -12.20 -3.92
N ALA A 87 -8.85 -12.58 -5.15
CA ALA A 87 -7.92 -13.27 -6.04
C ALA A 87 -6.84 -12.32 -6.59
N SER A 88 -7.14 -11.02 -6.66
CA SER A 88 -6.21 -9.98 -7.13
C SER A 88 -6.73 -8.58 -6.80
N ALA A 89 -5.87 -7.57 -6.88
CA ALA A 89 -6.25 -6.16 -6.68
C ALA A 89 -5.85 -5.30 -7.90
N PRO A 90 -6.80 -4.67 -8.60
CA PRO A 90 -6.51 -3.70 -9.67
C PRO A 90 -5.77 -2.48 -9.12
N VAL A 91 -4.74 -2.04 -9.83
CA VAL A 91 -3.92 -0.85 -9.52
C VAL A 91 -4.00 0.11 -10.71
N PRO A 92 -4.81 1.17 -10.63
CA PRO A 92 -4.93 2.15 -11.70
C PRO A 92 -3.64 2.92 -11.95
N THR A 93 -3.41 3.35 -13.18
CA THR A 93 -2.31 4.24 -13.57
C THR A 93 -2.32 5.51 -12.73
N ARG A 94 -1.15 5.87 -12.19
CA ARG A 94 -0.98 6.99 -11.24
C ARG A 94 -1.92 6.96 -10.01
N GLY A 95 -2.63 5.86 -9.82
CA GLY A 95 -3.57 5.67 -8.74
C GLY A 95 -2.89 5.20 -7.45
N LYS A 96 -3.71 4.89 -6.46
CA LYS A 96 -3.27 4.38 -5.17
C LYS A 96 -4.24 3.29 -4.72
N VAL A 97 -3.69 2.18 -4.24
CA VAL A 97 -4.46 1.09 -3.64
C VAL A 97 -3.94 0.86 -2.24
N GLU A 98 -4.80 0.99 -1.25
CA GLU A 98 -4.46 0.88 0.16
C GLU A 98 -4.94 -0.47 0.71
N PHE A 99 -3.99 -1.21 1.28
CA PHE A 99 -4.26 -2.33 2.16
C PHE A 99 -4.10 -1.81 3.58
N GLU A 100 -5.22 -1.48 4.23
CA GLU A 100 -5.29 -0.79 5.52
C GLU A 100 -6.43 -1.35 6.41
N PRO A 101 -6.38 -1.10 7.74
CA PRO A 101 -7.40 -1.58 8.66
C PRO A 101 -8.82 -1.17 8.24
N GLY A 102 -9.75 -2.12 8.24
CA GLY A 102 -11.14 -1.90 7.81
C GLY A 102 -11.36 -1.93 6.29
N GLY A 103 -10.30 -2.02 5.48
CA GLY A 103 -10.38 -2.11 4.03
C GLY A 103 -9.76 -3.41 3.50
N LYS A 104 -8.95 -3.30 2.45
CA LYS A 104 -8.18 -4.43 1.92
C LYS A 104 -7.05 -4.79 2.87
N HIS A 105 -6.72 -6.06 2.97
CA HIS A 105 -5.66 -6.53 3.84
C HIS A 105 -5.14 -7.89 3.38
N VAL A 106 -3.98 -8.29 3.88
CA VAL A 106 -3.42 -9.61 3.60
C VAL A 106 -3.36 -10.38 4.89
N MET A 107 -4.06 -11.52 4.94
CA MET A 107 -3.98 -12.44 6.06
C MET A 107 -2.66 -13.20 5.99
N VAL A 108 -1.97 -13.27 7.13
CA VAL A 108 -0.60 -13.78 7.26
C VAL A 108 -0.59 -14.91 8.28
N TRP A 109 -0.21 -16.12 7.85
CA TRP A 109 -0.03 -17.27 8.74
C TRP A 109 1.42 -17.71 8.78
N GLY A 110 1.87 -18.15 9.96
CA GLY A 110 3.18 -18.76 10.15
C GLY A 110 4.33 -17.82 9.83
N VAL A 111 4.42 -16.69 10.56
CA VAL A 111 5.58 -15.79 10.49
C VAL A 111 6.78 -16.49 11.12
N ASP A 112 7.86 -16.63 10.36
CA ASP A 112 9.11 -17.26 10.81
C ASP A 112 9.62 -16.61 12.12
N PRO A 113 9.97 -17.40 13.16
CA PRO A 113 10.45 -16.87 14.42
C PRO A 113 11.74 -16.03 14.29
N GLY A 114 12.60 -16.31 13.31
CA GLY A 114 13.79 -15.51 13.02
C GLY A 114 13.42 -14.13 12.47
N ALA A 115 12.45 -14.05 11.55
CA ALA A 115 11.90 -12.80 11.06
C ALA A 115 11.24 -11.98 12.19
N GLN A 116 10.46 -12.64 13.06
CA GLN A 116 9.87 -11.97 14.23
C GLN A 116 10.93 -11.36 15.16
N LYS A 117 12.02 -12.10 15.44
CA LYS A 117 13.15 -11.60 16.26
C LYS A 117 13.90 -10.46 15.57
N LYS A 118 14.05 -10.51 14.24
CA LYS A 118 14.64 -9.42 13.44
C LYS A 118 13.76 -8.17 13.42
N GLY A 119 12.45 -8.32 13.57
CA GLY A 119 11.48 -7.23 13.49
C GLY A 119 11.13 -6.83 12.06
N SER A 120 11.51 -7.62 11.05
CA SER A 120 11.12 -7.40 9.65
C SER A 120 11.11 -8.69 8.84
N ALA A 121 10.33 -8.69 7.75
CA ALA A 121 10.29 -9.76 6.75
C ALA A 121 10.22 -9.18 5.33
N GLU A 122 10.86 -9.85 4.38
CA GLU A 122 10.83 -9.49 2.97
C GLU A 122 9.55 -10.01 2.31
N PHE A 123 8.93 -9.21 1.45
CA PHE A 123 7.76 -9.57 0.65
C PHE A 123 8.00 -9.28 -0.82
N VAL A 124 7.51 -10.18 -1.69
CA VAL A 124 7.56 -10.04 -3.14
C VAL A 124 6.15 -9.88 -3.68
N PHE A 125 5.89 -8.72 -4.27
CA PHE A 125 4.60 -8.34 -4.87
C PHE A 125 4.67 -8.58 -6.37
N SER A 126 3.86 -9.49 -6.90
CA SER A 126 3.86 -9.86 -8.31
C SER A 126 2.69 -9.22 -9.06
N PHE A 127 3.00 -8.50 -10.14
CA PHE A 127 2.03 -7.74 -10.92
C PHE A 127 1.73 -8.39 -12.27
N SER A 128 0.57 -8.10 -12.86
CA SER A 128 0.15 -8.64 -14.16
C SER A 128 1.04 -8.24 -15.33
N THR A 129 1.84 -7.18 -15.18
CA THR A 129 2.85 -6.76 -16.16
C THR A 129 4.08 -7.67 -16.17
N GLY A 130 4.19 -8.63 -15.25
CA GLY A 130 5.38 -9.44 -15.01
C GLY A 130 6.38 -8.79 -14.05
N GLU A 131 6.13 -7.53 -13.65
CA GLU A 131 6.95 -6.82 -12.68
C GLU A 131 6.82 -7.46 -11.28
N LYS A 132 7.95 -7.51 -10.57
CA LYS A 132 8.01 -7.96 -9.18
C LYS A 132 8.69 -6.88 -8.35
N ILE A 133 8.00 -6.43 -7.31
CA ILE A 133 8.54 -5.47 -6.36
C ILE A 133 8.87 -6.20 -5.07
N VAL A 134 10.09 -6.03 -4.59
CA VAL A 134 10.52 -6.53 -3.28
C VAL A 134 10.42 -5.39 -2.29
N ALA A 135 9.76 -5.62 -1.15
CA ALA A 135 9.69 -4.64 -0.08
C ALA A 135 9.82 -5.33 1.29
N ASP A 136 10.62 -4.74 2.16
CA ASP A 136 10.67 -5.11 3.57
C ASP A 136 9.45 -4.55 4.31
N ALA A 137 8.79 -5.42 5.09
CA ALA A 137 7.73 -5.03 5.99
C ALA A 137 8.22 -5.11 7.44
N ALA A 138 8.01 -4.03 8.20
CA ALA A 138 8.26 -4.05 9.64
C ALA A 138 7.26 -4.98 10.34
N ILE A 139 7.72 -5.82 11.26
CA ILE A 139 6.86 -6.69 12.07
C ILE A 139 6.57 -5.96 13.39
N ARG A 140 5.29 -5.67 13.62
CA ARG A 140 4.79 -4.93 14.78
C ARG A 140 4.03 -5.89 15.68
N ALA A 141 4.46 -5.98 16.93
CA ALA A 141 3.68 -6.65 17.97
C ALA A 141 2.60 -5.70 18.50
N ILE A 142 1.36 -6.19 18.61
CA ILE A 142 0.35 -5.50 19.42
C ILE A 142 0.70 -5.79 20.88
N LYS A 143 0.94 -4.73 21.67
CA LYS A 143 0.99 -4.89 23.14
C LYS A 143 -0.39 -5.35 23.61
N PRO A 144 -0.50 -6.46 24.37
CA PRO A 144 -1.77 -6.83 24.98
C PRO A 144 -2.21 -5.68 25.89
N GLY A 145 -3.31 -5.02 25.54
CA GLY A 145 -3.80 -3.79 26.20
C GLY A 145 -4.32 -2.71 25.25
N GLY A 146 -4.11 -2.85 23.94
CA GLY A 146 -4.80 -2.03 22.94
C GLY A 146 -6.18 -2.60 22.65
N GLU A 147 -7.20 -1.94 23.21
CA GLU A 147 -8.64 -2.09 22.96
C GLU A 147 -8.97 -2.80 21.64
N ALA A 148 -9.45 -4.05 21.76
CA ALA A 148 -10.29 -4.65 20.74
C ALA A 148 -11.60 -3.84 20.72
N ALA A 149 -11.60 -2.73 19.99
CA ALA A 149 -12.83 -2.04 19.62
C ALA A 149 -13.59 -2.95 18.66
N GLY A 150 -14.58 -3.66 19.21
CA GLY A 150 -15.43 -4.58 18.48
C GLY A 150 -16.11 -5.57 19.41
N GLY A 151 -16.80 -5.07 20.44
CA GLY A 151 -17.64 -5.91 21.27
C GLY A 151 -18.81 -6.49 20.48
N MET A 152 -19.20 -7.71 20.82
CA MET A 152 -20.61 -8.11 20.89
C MET A 152 -20.75 -9.13 22.01
N ALA A 153 -21.48 -8.69 23.04
CA ALA A 153 -22.05 -9.56 24.05
C ALA A 153 -23.10 -10.48 23.42
N HIS A 154 -23.14 -11.71 23.89
CA HIS A 154 -24.34 -12.54 23.93
C HIS A 154 -24.62 -12.85 25.41
#